data_AF-A0A4S3JUX2-F1
#
_entry.id   AF-A0A4S3JUX2-F1
#
_cell.length_a   1.000
_cell.length_b   1.000
_cell.length_c   1.000
_cell.angle_alpha   90.00
_cell.angle_beta   90.00
_cell.angle_gamma   90.00
#
_symmetry.space_group_name_H-M   'P 1'
#
loop_
_entity.id
_entity.type
_entity.pdbx_description
1 polymer ?
#
loop_
_entity_poly.entity_id
_entity_poly.type
_entity_poly.pdbx_seq_one_letter_code
_entity_poly.pdbx_strand_id
1 'polypeptide(L)'
;MEQDIDLATSPKQNIPITIDVHGLKAKVLLNRPQEDIVPARYLRKADQSSVVQRTFWVFRGVEDARHVNLSKWSKIDIRFRGVYKTLKKAPQFRKGLYENDGGRCESSNRRFNFNDVAKIQGQVVYALLDEVMNMLNISRDMEDNLSYFFLRPRLLTCQMEYWTGYREKHSDAPFTAGILCLDSHPQAPCSRAVLPISTTTQQKQSLESALEGKFKLLLAQLLLHIHRLHPPGDKFPDQEVYLIGLHGSRLHIFRGIFPGHKTSRLWSGRHNPSSSDSELNKLIAKNPNERFYTKQNIERFTQQVEWDKLSTADGERDFRVFRILGSQEYDLWIKSEFRAAMRLIVGLIMYMMSGRARCGVLQHIFEQYPYDEGDEPSSEDEKGQEKAAKEEKDVAEQERQLEQVEKQKIEEDRERFWAREAMRSSVNDRIGGFKDFRQPWWEWVWEDKNDDGQDVDDVDDDVDDDDDDDVVLNGP
;
A
#
# COMPACT_ATOMS: atom_id res chain seq x y z
N MET A 1 8.11 -44.38 -23.53
CA MET A 1 8.51 -42.96 -23.66
C MET A 1 7.25 -42.19 -24.00
N GLU A 2 6.48 -41.85 -22.97
CA GLU A 2 5.42 -40.86 -23.04
C GLU A 2 5.76 -39.90 -21.91
N GLN A 3 5.80 -38.60 -22.20
CA GLN A 3 6.17 -37.58 -21.22
C GLN A 3 4.89 -37.05 -20.60
N ASP A 4 4.71 -37.32 -19.31
CA ASP A 4 3.71 -36.60 -18.51
C ASP A 4 4.12 -35.13 -18.45
N ILE A 5 3.38 -34.30 -19.16
CA ILE A 5 3.48 -32.85 -19.05
C ILE A 5 2.62 -32.44 -17.87
N ASP A 6 3.24 -32.19 -16.72
CA ASP A 6 2.58 -31.61 -15.55
C ASP A 6 1.89 -30.29 -15.92
N LEU A 7 0.57 -30.34 -16.12
CA LEU A 7 -0.25 -29.15 -16.25
C LEU A 7 -0.27 -28.43 -14.92
N ALA A 8 0.51 -27.36 -14.81
CA ALA A 8 0.53 -26.47 -13.65
C ALA A 8 -0.89 -26.10 -13.21
N THR A 9 -1.19 -26.35 -11.94
CA THR A 9 -2.51 -26.19 -11.36
C THR A 9 -3.02 -24.75 -11.51
N SER A 10 -4.05 -24.56 -12.34
CA SER A 10 -4.83 -23.33 -12.36
C SER A 10 -5.39 -23.02 -10.96
N PRO A 11 -5.28 -21.78 -10.45
CA PRO A 11 -5.76 -21.45 -9.12
C PRO A 11 -7.29 -21.65 -9.01
N LYS A 12 -7.73 -22.26 -7.91
CA LYS A 12 -9.14 -22.60 -7.64
C LYS A 12 -10.03 -21.36 -7.79
N GLN A 13 -10.89 -21.37 -8.80
CA GLN A 13 -11.70 -20.22 -9.18
C GLN A 13 -12.92 -20.01 -8.26
N ASN A 14 -13.15 -18.76 -7.89
CA ASN A 14 -14.47 -18.11 -7.80
C ASN A 14 -15.55 -18.66 -6.83
N ILE A 15 -15.22 -19.33 -5.71
CA ILE A 15 -16.20 -19.52 -4.62
C ILE A 15 -16.24 -18.26 -3.74
N PRO A 16 -17.38 -17.55 -3.62
CA PRO A 16 -17.48 -16.38 -2.74
C PRO A 16 -17.47 -16.81 -1.27
N ILE A 17 -16.56 -16.25 -0.48
CA ILE A 17 -16.52 -16.45 0.97
C ILE A 17 -17.58 -15.52 1.58
N THR A 18 -18.51 -16.07 2.36
CA THR A 18 -19.53 -15.27 3.06
C THR A 18 -19.14 -15.09 4.51
N ILE A 19 -19.14 -13.84 4.96
CA ILE A 19 -18.76 -13.45 6.33
C ILE A 19 -19.92 -12.68 6.95
N ASP A 20 -20.22 -12.94 8.22
CA ASP A 20 -21.22 -12.19 8.99
C ASP A 20 -20.53 -11.26 9.98
N VAL A 21 -20.95 -9.99 10.01
CA VAL A 21 -20.52 -8.96 10.96
C VAL A 21 -21.77 -8.29 11.51
N HIS A 22 -22.13 -8.64 12.75
CA HIS A 22 -23.29 -8.11 13.47
C HIS A 22 -24.60 -8.10 12.64
N GLY A 23 -24.86 -9.15 11.86
CA GLY A 23 -26.07 -9.26 11.03
C GLY A 23 -26.01 -8.52 9.70
N LEU A 24 -24.83 -8.06 9.27
CA LEU A 24 -24.51 -7.75 7.88
C LEU A 24 -23.65 -8.85 7.28
N LYS A 25 -23.88 -9.16 6.00
CA LYS A 25 -23.12 -10.19 5.28
C LYS A 25 -22.26 -9.57 4.20
N ALA A 26 -20.99 -9.96 4.17
CA ALA A 26 -20.08 -9.66 3.07
C ALA A 26 -19.87 -10.92 2.22
N LYS A 27 -20.19 -10.83 0.92
CA LYS A 27 -19.72 -11.78 -0.09
C LYS A 27 -18.36 -11.31 -0.60
N VAL A 28 -17.30 -11.97 -0.15
CA VAL A 28 -15.92 -11.68 -0.53
C VAL A 28 -15.51 -12.55 -1.70
N LEU A 29 -15.13 -11.90 -2.79
CA LEU A 29 -14.60 -12.51 -4.00
C LEU A 29 -13.11 -12.20 -4.08
N LEU A 30 -12.26 -13.20 -3.86
CA LEU A 30 -10.80 -13.07 -3.86
C LEU A 30 -10.19 -13.33 -5.25
N ASN A 31 -8.91 -12.99 -5.42
CA ASN A 31 -8.14 -13.22 -6.65
C ASN A 31 -8.78 -12.61 -7.92
N ARG A 32 -9.48 -11.48 -7.76
CA ARG A 32 -10.11 -10.79 -8.89
C ARG A 32 -9.07 -10.10 -9.77
N PRO A 33 -9.34 -10.01 -11.09
CA PRO A 33 -8.50 -9.24 -12.00
C PRO A 33 -8.42 -7.78 -11.56
N GLN A 34 -7.34 -7.09 -11.92
CA GLN A 34 -7.10 -5.72 -11.47
C GLN A 34 -8.21 -4.76 -11.92
N GLU A 35 -8.80 -5.04 -13.08
CA GLU A 35 -9.86 -4.28 -13.75
C GLU A 35 -11.18 -4.28 -12.95
N ASP A 36 -11.42 -5.28 -12.10
CA ASP A 36 -12.56 -5.30 -11.16
C ASP A 36 -12.32 -4.37 -9.95
N ILE A 37 -11.05 -4.16 -9.59
CA ILE A 37 -10.63 -3.37 -8.42
C ILE A 37 -10.46 -1.88 -8.81
N VAL A 38 -9.79 -1.60 -9.92
CA VAL A 38 -9.54 -0.25 -10.44
C VAL A 38 -10.03 -0.19 -11.89
N PRO A 39 -10.83 0.81 -12.31
CA PRO A 39 -11.37 0.86 -13.66
C PRO A 39 -10.25 0.83 -14.73
N ALA A 40 -10.41 -0.01 -15.75
CA ALA A 40 -9.36 -0.35 -16.71
C ALA A 40 -8.70 0.85 -17.43
N ARG A 41 -9.39 2.00 -17.52
CA ARG A 41 -8.83 3.27 -18.01
C ARG A 41 -7.64 3.76 -17.17
N TYR A 42 -7.72 3.68 -15.84
CA TYR A 42 -6.65 4.13 -14.96
C TYR A 42 -5.50 3.13 -14.87
N LEU A 43 -5.78 1.84 -15.03
CA LEU A 43 -4.74 0.83 -15.21
C LEU A 43 -3.94 1.06 -16.51
N ARG A 44 -4.60 1.42 -17.61
CA ARG A 44 -3.91 1.82 -18.86
C ARG A 44 -3.05 3.08 -18.69
N LYS A 45 -3.54 4.11 -17.97
CA LYS A 45 -2.70 5.28 -17.60
C LYS A 45 -1.51 4.87 -16.70
N ALA A 46 -1.71 3.94 -15.77
CA ALA A 46 -0.64 3.43 -14.91
C ALA A 46 0.42 2.66 -15.71
N ASP A 47 -0.01 1.82 -16.67
CA ASP A 47 0.88 1.08 -17.59
C ASP A 47 1.75 2.02 -18.44
N GLN A 48 1.33 3.27 -18.66
CA GLN A 48 2.06 4.32 -19.38
C GLN A 48 3.00 5.13 -18.47
N SER A 49 2.86 5.06 -17.14
CA SER A 49 3.66 5.85 -16.21
C SER A 49 5.11 5.33 -16.10
N SER A 50 6.09 6.24 -16.09
CA SER A 50 7.50 5.87 -15.83
C SER A 50 7.69 5.20 -14.46
N VAL A 51 6.77 5.46 -13.52
CA VAL A 51 6.69 4.84 -12.18
C VAL A 51 6.43 3.32 -12.24
N VAL A 52 5.75 2.82 -13.27
CA VAL A 52 5.46 1.37 -13.42
C VAL A 52 6.43 0.71 -14.40
N GLN A 53 6.97 1.47 -15.37
CA GLN A 53 7.78 0.93 -16.45
C GLN A 53 9.27 0.80 -16.12
N ARG A 54 9.86 1.75 -15.36
CA ARG A 54 11.31 1.78 -15.12
C ARG A 54 11.74 0.70 -14.13
N THR A 55 12.74 -0.11 -14.47
CA THR A 55 13.29 -1.12 -13.56
C THR A 55 13.96 -0.46 -12.35
N PHE A 56 13.68 -0.97 -11.15
CA PHE A 56 14.28 -0.50 -9.89
C PHE A 56 15.58 -1.25 -9.59
N TRP A 57 16.50 -0.60 -8.87
CA TRP A 57 17.84 -1.13 -8.58
C TRP A 57 17.83 -2.59 -8.10
N VAL A 58 16.94 -2.93 -7.17
CA VAL A 58 16.85 -4.28 -6.56
C VAL A 58 16.47 -5.38 -7.55
N PHE A 59 15.85 -5.03 -8.69
CA PHE A 59 15.39 -5.94 -9.74
C PHE A 59 16.22 -5.84 -11.03
N ARG A 60 17.39 -5.19 -10.98
CA ARG A 60 18.35 -5.17 -12.09
C ARG A 60 19.10 -6.50 -12.12
N GLY A 61 18.78 -7.34 -13.10
CA GLY A 61 19.41 -8.65 -13.31
C GLY A 61 18.88 -9.79 -12.43
N VAL A 62 17.86 -9.56 -11.59
CA VAL A 62 17.26 -10.59 -10.71
C VAL A 62 15.74 -10.44 -10.71
N GLU A 63 15.02 -11.57 -10.65
CA GLU A 63 13.54 -11.61 -10.54
C GLU A 63 13.06 -11.67 -9.08
N ASP A 64 13.79 -12.37 -8.20
CA ASP A 64 13.53 -12.43 -6.74
C ASP A 64 14.58 -11.61 -5.97
N ALA A 65 14.12 -10.58 -5.26
CA ALA A 65 14.96 -9.65 -4.51
C ALA A 65 15.40 -10.13 -3.11
N ARG A 66 14.89 -11.27 -2.59
CA ARG A 66 15.13 -11.73 -1.20
C ARG A 66 16.60 -11.89 -0.82
N HIS A 67 17.42 -12.32 -1.79
CA HIS A 67 18.86 -12.58 -1.60
C HIS A 67 19.76 -11.40 -2.01
N VAL A 68 19.19 -10.29 -2.47
CA VAL A 68 19.96 -9.10 -2.89
C VAL A 68 20.55 -8.40 -1.66
N ASN A 69 21.84 -8.07 -1.71
CA ASN A 69 22.50 -7.40 -0.60
C ASN A 69 22.12 -5.91 -0.52
N LEU A 70 21.11 -5.62 0.30
CA LEU A 70 20.56 -4.28 0.54
C LEU A 70 21.56 -3.26 1.11
N SER A 71 22.73 -3.67 1.62
CA SER A 71 23.77 -2.71 2.06
C SER A 71 24.51 -2.09 0.87
N LYS A 72 24.57 -2.78 -0.28
CA LYS A 72 25.21 -2.30 -1.52
C LYS A 72 24.28 -1.49 -2.43
N TRP A 73 23.17 -0.97 -1.90
CA TRP A 73 22.18 -0.21 -2.66
C TRP A 73 22.81 0.98 -3.41
N SER A 74 22.40 1.22 -4.66
CA SER A 74 22.92 2.35 -5.47
C SER A 74 22.79 3.69 -4.75
N LYS A 75 23.86 4.48 -4.79
CA LYS A 75 23.87 5.85 -4.24
C LYS A 75 23.01 6.82 -5.06
N ILE A 76 22.56 6.40 -6.25
CA ILE A 76 21.82 7.23 -7.22
C ILE A 76 20.37 6.78 -7.31
N ASP A 77 20.12 5.50 -7.60
CA ASP A 77 18.75 4.97 -7.68
C ASP A 77 18.26 4.54 -6.29
N ILE A 78 18.00 5.54 -5.43
CA ILE A 78 17.55 5.35 -4.04
C ILE A 78 16.07 4.92 -3.92
N ARG A 79 15.33 4.86 -5.04
CA ARG A 79 13.87 4.60 -5.04
C ARG A 79 13.54 3.28 -4.37
N PHE A 80 12.56 3.30 -3.47
CA PHE A 80 12.11 2.16 -2.67
C PHE A 80 13.16 1.56 -1.71
N ARG A 81 14.34 2.16 -1.54
CA ARG A 81 15.35 1.69 -0.57
C ARG A 81 14.77 1.56 0.85
N GLY A 82 13.93 2.50 1.25
CA GLY A 82 13.21 2.47 2.54
C GLY A 82 12.22 1.30 2.63
N VAL A 83 11.50 1.00 1.54
CA VAL A 83 10.57 -0.14 1.47
C VAL A 83 11.31 -1.44 1.70
N TYR A 84 12.33 -1.75 0.91
CA TYR A 84 13.04 -3.05 1.02
C TYR A 84 13.85 -3.20 2.32
N LYS A 85 14.44 -2.12 2.85
CA LYS A 85 15.06 -2.14 4.19
C LYS A 85 14.04 -2.50 5.28
N THR A 86 12.82 -1.95 5.21
CA THR A 86 11.75 -2.22 6.18
C THR A 86 11.14 -3.61 5.95
N LEU A 87 10.98 -4.02 4.69
CA LEU A 87 10.45 -5.32 4.28
C LEU A 87 11.34 -6.46 4.78
N LYS A 88 12.67 -6.27 4.83
CA LYS A 88 13.61 -7.23 5.45
C LYS A 88 13.40 -7.41 6.96
N LYS A 89 12.80 -6.43 7.65
CA LYS A 89 12.41 -6.54 9.07
C LYS A 89 11.01 -7.17 9.26
N ALA A 90 10.20 -7.27 8.21
CA ALA A 90 8.84 -7.83 8.28
C ALA A 90 8.86 -9.37 8.41
N PRO A 91 7.82 -9.99 9.01
CA PRO A 91 7.75 -11.45 9.11
C PRO A 91 7.56 -12.08 7.72
N GLN A 92 8.24 -13.21 7.51
CA GLN A 92 8.07 -14.04 6.32
C GLN A 92 7.03 -15.14 6.64
N PHE A 93 5.87 -15.07 5.99
CA PHE A 93 4.84 -16.12 6.08
C PHE A 93 5.05 -17.16 4.99
N ARG A 94 4.87 -18.45 5.31
CA ARG A 94 5.08 -19.57 4.35
C ARG A 94 4.15 -19.51 3.14
N LYS A 95 2.97 -18.95 3.33
CA LYS A 95 1.87 -18.91 2.36
C LYS A 95 1.12 -17.59 2.48
N GLY A 96 0.27 -17.35 1.49
CA GLY A 96 -0.65 -16.23 1.48
C GLY A 96 -1.69 -16.28 2.58
N LEU A 97 -2.33 -15.12 2.80
CA LEU A 97 -3.52 -15.04 3.63
C LEU A 97 -4.65 -15.86 2.98
N TYR A 98 -4.80 -15.74 1.66
CA TYR A 98 -5.84 -16.44 0.88
C TYR A 98 -5.62 -17.96 0.79
N GLU A 99 -4.37 -18.42 0.95
CA GLU A 99 -4.03 -19.85 0.99
C GLU A 99 -4.38 -20.50 2.34
N ASN A 100 -4.74 -19.70 3.35
CA ASN A 100 -5.27 -20.08 4.65
C ASN A 100 -4.46 -21.16 5.41
N ASP A 101 -3.14 -20.94 5.57
CA ASP A 101 -2.28 -21.80 6.40
C ASP A 101 -2.44 -21.56 7.93
N GLY A 102 -3.47 -20.78 8.32
CA GLY A 102 -3.65 -20.31 9.70
C GLY A 102 -2.53 -19.38 10.18
N GLY A 103 -1.95 -18.57 9.28
CA GLY A 103 -0.95 -17.55 9.60
C GLY A 103 0.44 -18.07 9.98
N ARG A 104 0.80 -19.32 9.66
CA ARG A 104 2.10 -19.90 10.03
C ARG A 104 3.26 -19.10 9.40
N CYS A 105 3.95 -18.36 10.27
CA CYS A 105 5.24 -17.75 9.95
C CYS A 105 6.28 -18.82 9.60
N GLU A 106 7.24 -18.50 8.73
CA GLU A 106 8.45 -19.30 8.59
C GLU A 106 9.20 -19.36 9.92
N SER A 107 9.91 -20.47 10.12
CA SER A 107 10.57 -20.84 11.37
C SER A 107 11.85 -20.04 11.56
N SER A 108 11.71 -18.73 11.78
CA SER A 108 12.78 -17.90 12.32
C SER A 108 12.88 -18.12 13.83
N ASN A 109 14.10 -18.25 14.36
CA ASN A 109 14.36 -18.36 15.81
C ASN A 109 13.93 -17.11 16.62
N ARG A 110 13.48 -16.03 15.94
CA ARG A 110 13.00 -14.79 16.55
C ARG A 110 11.54 -14.95 17.01
N ARG A 111 11.31 -14.84 18.32
CA ARG A 111 9.97 -14.60 18.87
C ARG A 111 9.53 -13.17 18.51
N PHE A 112 8.71 -13.01 17.48
CA PHE A 112 8.19 -11.71 17.08
C PHE A 112 7.13 -11.19 18.07
N ASN A 113 7.27 -9.93 18.51
CA ASN A 113 6.16 -9.19 19.10
C ASN A 113 5.19 -8.77 17.99
N PHE A 114 3.95 -9.23 18.03
CA PHE A 114 3.00 -9.01 16.93
C PHE A 114 2.54 -7.55 16.80
N ASN A 115 2.63 -6.76 17.86
CA ASN A 115 2.41 -5.32 17.80
C ASN A 115 3.49 -4.61 16.98
N ASP A 116 4.75 -5.04 17.07
CA ASP A 116 5.86 -4.44 16.33
C ASP A 116 5.88 -4.93 14.88
N VAL A 117 5.51 -6.19 14.64
CA VAL A 117 5.20 -6.73 13.31
C VAL A 117 4.11 -5.92 12.58
N ALA A 118 3.05 -5.51 13.28
CA ALA A 118 1.99 -4.70 12.69
C ALA A 118 2.48 -3.30 12.30
N LYS A 119 3.33 -2.68 13.13
CA LYS A 119 4.00 -1.39 12.86
C LYS A 119 4.96 -1.48 11.67
N ILE A 120 5.82 -2.50 11.62
CA ILE A 120 6.79 -2.70 10.54
C ILE A 120 6.07 -2.87 9.20
N GLN A 121 5.02 -3.71 9.14
CA GLN A 121 4.19 -3.83 7.94
C GLN A 121 3.52 -2.49 7.57
N GLY A 122 3.07 -1.70 8.55
CA GLY A 122 2.51 -0.36 8.32
C GLY A 122 3.53 0.59 7.70
N GLN A 123 4.77 0.58 8.21
CA GLN A 123 5.90 1.35 7.70
C GLN A 123 6.28 0.95 6.26
N VAL A 124 6.22 -0.34 5.90
CA VAL A 124 6.39 -0.80 4.51
C VAL A 124 5.36 -0.15 3.58
N VAL A 125 4.07 -0.21 3.92
CA VAL A 125 3.01 0.38 3.08
C VAL A 125 3.11 1.90 3.04
N TYR A 126 3.45 2.56 4.16
CA TYR A 126 3.69 4.00 4.19
C TYR A 126 4.82 4.40 3.25
N ALA A 127 6.00 3.77 3.36
CA ALA A 127 7.15 4.08 2.51
C ALA A 127 6.88 3.79 1.03
N LEU A 128 6.09 2.75 0.73
CA LEU A 128 5.68 2.42 -0.63
C LEU A 128 4.76 3.51 -1.20
N LEU A 129 3.73 3.93 -0.46
CA LEU A 129 2.78 4.95 -0.89
C LEU A 129 3.42 6.34 -0.99
N ASP A 130 4.31 6.69 -0.06
CA ASP A 130 4.99 7.99 -0.04
C ASP A 130 5.89 8.16 -1.26
N GLU A 131 6.73 7.15 -1.54
CA GLU A 131 7.57 7.15 -2.74
C GLU A 131 6.74 7.18 -4.04
N VAL A 132 5.65 6.41 -4.11
CA VAL A 132 4.74 6.44 -5.29
C VAL A 132 4.09 7.83 -5.46
N MET A 133 3.63 8.47 -4.39
CA MET A 133 2.98 9.78 -4.47
C MET A 133 3.97 10.89 -4.79
N ASN A 134 5.19 10.83 -4.25
CA ASN A 134 6.28 11.74 -4.60
C ASN A 134 6.69 11.60 -6.07
N MET A 135 6.70 10.38 -6.63
CA MET A 135 7.00 10.16 -8.05
C MET A 135 5.86 10.55 -9.00
N LEU A 136 4.59 10.35 -8.60
CA LEU A 136 3.43 10.74 -9.41
C LEU A 136 3.14 12.24 -9.35
N ASN A 137 3.40 12.87 -8.20
CA ASN A 137 3.23 14.30 -7.93
C ASN A 137 1.87 14.87 -8.41
N ILE A 138 0.77 14.16 -8.13
CA ILE A 138 -0.58 14.56 -8.54
C ILE A 138 -1.17 15.49 -7.47
N SER A 139 -1.16 16.78 -7.76
CA SER A 139 -1.94 17.82 -7.08
C SER A 139 -3.13 18.27 -7.94
N ARG A 140 -4.16 18.83 -7.31
CA ARG A 140 -5.30 19.47 -7.98
C ARG A 140 -5.56 20.83 -7.34
N ASP A 141 -5.69 21.85 -8.17
CA ASP A 141 -5.87 23.22 -7.72
C ASP A 141 -7.26 23.45 -7.12
N MET A 142 -7.38 24.44 -6.24
CA MET A 142 -8.64 24.88 -5.61
C MET A 142 -9.10 26.21 -6.23
N GLU A 143 -9.78 27.07 -5.46
CA GLU A 143 -10.22 28.42 -5.89
C GLU A 143 -9.04 29.33 -6.30
N ASP A 144 -7.92 29.31 -5.56
CA ASP A 144 -6.72 30.06 -5.90
C ASP A 144 -5.64 29.15 -6.50
N ASN A 145 -4.94 29.64 -7.54
CA ASN A 145 -3.75 29.00 -8.14
C ASN A 145 -2.55 28.81 -7.17
N LEU A 146 -2.70 29.24 -5.91
CA LEU A 146 -1.72 29.07 -4.83
C LEU A 146 -2.13 27.94 -3.86
N SER A 147 -3.34 27.39 -4.03
CA SER A 147 -3.96 26.41 -3.15
C SER A 147 -4.31 25.13 -3.91
N TYR A 148 -3.93 23.99 -3.34
CA TYR A 148 -4.10 22.69 -4.00
C TYR A 148 -4.33 21.58 -2.97
N PHE A 149 -5.01 20.50 -3.39
CA PHE A 149 -5.13 19.26 -2.63
C PHE A 149 -4.36 18.11 -3.28
N PHE A 150 -3.93 17.18 -2.45
CA PHE A 150 -3.14 16.02 -2.84
C PHE A 150 -3.31 14.88 -1.83
N LEU A 151 -3.00 13.65 -2.25
CA LEU A 151 -3.01 12.48 -1.39
C LEU A 151 -1.68 12.37 -0.62
N ARG A 152 -1.75 12.03 0.67
CA ARG A 152 -0.59 11.83 1.56
C ARG A 152 -0.83 10.65 2.50
N PRO A 153 0.06 9.64 2.54
CA PRO A 153 -0.06 8.54 3.49
C PRO A 153 0.28 9.02 4.90
N ARG A 154 -0.32 8.43 5.93
CA ARG A 154 -0.03 8.72 7.34
C ARG A 154 -0.01 7.44 8.17
N LEU A 155 1.04 7.27 8.98
CA LEU A 155 1.13 6.20 9.98
C LEU A 155 0.27 6.53 11.20
N LEU A 156 -1.05 6.40 11.04
CA LEU A 156 -2.03 6.64 12.10
C LEU A 156 -2.72 5.33 12.48
N THR A 157 -2.49 4.89 13.72
CA THR A 157 -3.20 3.77 14.34
C THR A 157 -4.47 4.26 15.00
N CYS A 158 -5.62 3.90 14.44
CA CYS A 158 -6.94 4.31 14.92
C CYS A 158 -7.86 3.09 15.01
N GLN A 159 -8.61 2.98 16.10
CA GLN A 159 -9.75 2.06 16.20
C GLN A 159 -10.97 2.80 15.68
N MET A 160 -11.42 2.43 14.49
CA MET A 160 -12.50 3.15 13.81
C MET A 160 -13.88 2.62 14.22
N GLU A 161 -14.84 3.52 14.38
CA GLU A 161 -16.23 3.15 14.62
C GLU A 161 -16.95 2.88 13.29
N TYR A 162 -17.90 1.95 13.28
CA TYR A 162 -18.70 1.60 12.10
C TYR A 162 -20.14 1.29 12.49
N TRP A 163 -21.06 1.45 11.54
CA TRP A 163 -22.48 1.17 11.75
C TRP A 163 -22.95 0.05 10.83
N THR A 164 -23.87 -0.76 11.32
CA THR A 164 -24.46 -1.92 10.63
C THR A 164 -25.94 -1.71 10.30
N GLY A 165 -26.55 -0.63 10.82
CA GLY A 165 -27.96 -0.29 10.68
C GLY A 165 -28.29 1.06 11.34
N TYR A 166 -29.56 1.45 11.36
CA TYR A 166 -29.98 2.70 11.99
C TYR A 166 -29.70 2.71 13.50
N ARG A 167 -28.71 3.51 13.93
CA ARG A 167 -28.21 3.60 15.32
C ARG A 167 -27.57 2.30 15.86
N GLU A 168 -27.34 1.31 15.00
CA GLU A 168 -26.57 0.09 15.33
C GLU A 168 -25.07 0.42 15.16
N LYS A 169 -24.44 0.90 16.25
CA LYS A 169 -23.06 1.40 16.27
C LYS A 169 -22.11 0.41 16.94
N HIS A 170 -20.97 0.16 16.31
CA HIS A 170 -19.94 -0.77 16.75
C HIS A 170 -18.54 -0.10 16.76
N SER A 171 -17.67 -0.57 17.64
CA SER A 171 -16.28 -0.08 17.81
C SER A 171 -15.24 -1.21 17.86
N ASP A 172 -15.64 -2.45 17.60
CA ASP A 172 -14.80 -3.66 17.58
C ASP A 172 -14.05 -3.87 16.25
N ALA A 173 -13.85 -2.80 15.45
CA ALA A 173 -12.97 -2.84 14.30
C ALA A 173 -11.51 -3.01 14.74
N PRO A 174 -10.66 -3.71 13.97
CA PRO A 174 -9.23 -3.75 14.25
C PRO A 174 -8.60 -2.36 14.07
N PHE A 175 -7.47 -2.12 14.72
CA PHE A 175 -6.69 -0.90 14.50
C PHE A 175 -6.20 -0.81 13.05
N THR A 176 -6.28 0.39 12.46
CA THR A 176 -5.56 0.71 11.23
C THR A 176 -4.05 0.65 11.47
N ALA A 177 -3.27 0.22 10.48
CA ALA A 177 -1.81 0.36 10.48
C ALA A 177 -1.35 1.72 9.93
N GLY A 178 -2.23 2.37 9.19
CA GLY A 178 -2.07 3.70 8.62
C GLY A 178 -3.34 4.09 7.86
N ILE A 179 -3.37 5.31 7.34
CA ILE A 179 -4.49 5.85 6.57
C ILE A 179 -3.91 6.66 5.41
N LEU A 180 -4.49 6.52 4.22
CA LEU A 180 -4.27 7.50 3.15
C LEU A 180 -5.22 8.67 3.37
N CYS A 181 -4.66 9.86 3.57
CA CYS A 181 -5.44 11.07 3.74
C CYS A 181 -5.37 11.93 2.49
N LEU A 182 -6.41 12.74 2.27
CA LEU A 182 -6.30 13.93 1.45
C LEU A 182 -5.90 15.11 2.34
N ASP A 183 -4.86 15.82 1.91
CA ASP A 183 -4.32 17.02 2.51
C ASP A 183 -4.47 18.21 1.55
N SER A 184 -4.28 19.43 2.05
CA SER A 184 -4.24 20.63 1.21
C SER A 184 -3.12 21.58 1.58
N HIS A 185 -2.76 22.43 0.64
CA HIS A 185 -1.90 23.59 0.80
C HIS A 185 -2.69 24.87 0.48
N PRO A 186 -2.53 25.98 1.24
CA PRO A 186 -1.94 26.02 2.57
C PRO A 186 -2.66 25.08 3.55
N GLN A 187 -1.99 24.70 4.64
CA GLN A 187 -2.40 23.57 5.47
C GLN A 187 -3.80 23.74 6.05
N ALA A 188 -4.76 22.94 5.58
CA ALA A 188 -6.09 22.89 6.18
C ALA A 188 -6.04 22.35 7.62
N PRO A 189 -6.96 22.78 8.50
CA PRO A 189 -6.99 22.34 9.89
C PRO A 189 -7.33 20.86 10.10
N CYS A 190 -7.75 20.12 9.05
CA CYS A 190 -8.10 18.71 9.15
C CYS A 190 -7.89 17.97 7.81
N SER A 191 -6.92 17.06 7.78
CA SER A 191 -6.71 16.09 6.69
C SER A 191 -7.81 15.02 6.73
N ARG A 192 -8.34 14.61 5.57
CA ARG A 192 -9.54 13.74 5.49
C ARG A 192 -9.15 12.31 5.07
N ALA A 193 -9.56 11.31 5.83
CA ALA A 193 -9.26 9.90 5.52
C ALA A 193 -9.97 9.43 4.23
N VAL A 194 -9.21 8.87 3.29
CA VAL A 194 -9.70 8.37 1.98
C VAL A 194 -9.75 6.84 1.94
N LEU A 195 -8.74 6.15 2.48
CA LEU A 195 -8.78 4.70 2.69
C LEU A 195 -7.92 4.27 3.89
N PRO A 196 -8.34 3.25 4.66
CA PRO A 196 -7.52 2.63 5.71
C PRO A 196 -6.50 1.63 5.16
N ILE A 197 -5.38 1.51 5.87
CA ILE A 197 -4.37 0.47 5.66
C ILE A 197 -4.51 -0.58 6.77
N SER A 198 -4.55 -1.85 6.39
CA SER A 198 -4.66 -3.01 7.28
C SER A 198 -3.38 -3.85 7.20
N THR A 199 -2.91 -4.38 8.32
CA THR A 199 -1.77 -5.29 8.37
C THR A 199 -2.09 -6.51 9.22
N THR A 200 -1.22 -7.53 9.16
CA THR A 200 -1.42 -8.75 9.93
C THR A 200 -0.97 -8.53 11.37
N THR A 201 -1.94 -8.51 12.30
CA THR A 201 -1.74 -8.19 13.72
C THR A 201 -1.64 -9.40 14.64
N GLN A 202 -1.81 -10.63 14.12
CA GLN A 202 -1.88 -11.85 14.92
C GLN A 202 -1.05 -12.99 14.32
N GLN A 203 -0.47 -13.82 15.20
CA GLN A 203 0.38 -14.95 14.81
C GLN A 203 -0.36 -16.09 14.11
N LYS A 204 -1.66 -16.26 14.38
CA LYS A 204 -2.50 -17.32 13.80
C LYS A 204 -3.81 -16.75 13.29
N GLN A 205 -3.73 -15.81 12.36
CA GLN A 205 -4.92 -15.23 11.74
C GLN A 205 -5.48 -16.20 10.70
N SER A 206 -6.73 -16.65 10.89
CA SER A 206 -7.48 -17.36 9.86
C SER A 206 -7.93 -16.40 8.77
N LEU A 207 -8.13 -16.90 7.54
CA LEU A 207 -8.65 -16.10 6.44
C LEU A 207 -9.97 -15.41 6.79
N GLU A 208 -10.91 -16.13 7.41
CA GLU A 208 -12.23 -15.60 7.79
C GLU A 208 -12.13 -14.41 8.76
N SER A 209 -11.39 -14.57 9.88
CA SER A 209 -11.17 -13.48 10.84
C SER A 209 -10.42 -12.28 10.22
N ALA A 210 -9.45 -12.57 9.34
CA ALA A 210 -8.71 -11.52 8.65
C ALA A 210 -9.55 -10.73 7.64
N LEU A 211 -10.56 -11.36 7.04
CA LEU A 211 -11.51 -10.70 6.14
C LEU A 211 -12.64 -10.01 6.91
N GLU A 212 -13.09 -10.58 8.03
CA GLU A 212 -14.04 -9.96 8.97
C GLU A 212 -13.50 -8.60 9.46
N GLY A 213 -12.26 -8.58 9.96
CA GLY A 213 -11.61 -7.34 10.37
C GLY A 213 -11.46 -6.30 9.24
N LYS A 214 -11.21 -6.75 8.01
CA LYS A 214 -11.17 -5.85 6.84
C LYS A 214 -12.55 -5.34 6.46
N PHE A 215 -13.62 -6.14 6.58
CA PHE A 215 -14.99 -5.68 6.35
C PHE A 215 -15.40 -4.63 7.39
N LYS A 216 -15.05 -4.81 8.67
CA LYS A 216 -15.26 -3.78 9.71
C LYS A 216 -14.57 -2.46 9.35
N LEU A 217 -13.33 -2.49 8.87
CA LEU A 217 -12.62 -1.29 8.39
C LEU A 217 -13.28 -0.64 7.15
N LEU A 218 -13.77 -1.45 6.20
CA LEU A 218 -14.51 -0.94 5.04
C LEU A 218 -15.84 -0.27 5.45
N LEU A 219 -16.57 -0.84 6.41
CA LEU A 219 -17.79 -0.23 6.98
C LEU A 219 -17.47 1.06 7.76
N ALA A 220 -16.32 1.11 8.45
CA ALA A 220 -15.89 2.30 9.17
C ALA A 220 -15.53 3.46 8.22
N GLN A 221 -14.82 3.16 7.12
CA GLN A 221 -14.50 4.14 6.09
C GLN A 221 -15.77 4.56 5.31
N LEU A 222 -16.73 3.65 5.08
CA LEU A 222 -18.06 4.00 4.54
C LEU A 222 -18.78 5.00 5.45
N LEU A 223 -18.73 4.82 6.77
CA LEU A 223 -19.33 5.74 7.74
C LEU A 223 -18.70 7.13 7.66
N LEU A 224 -17.38 7.23 7.46
CA LEU A 224 -16.70 8.51 7.21
C LEU A 224 -17.12 9.17 5.89
N HIS A 225 -17.28 8.39 4.81
CA HIS A 225 -17.79 8.91 3.54
C HIS A 225 -19.21 9.48 3.68
N ILE A 226 -20.10 8.71 4.32
CA ILE A 226 -21.48 9.09 4.62
C ILE A 226 -21.53 10.37 5.46
N HIS A 227 -20.75 10.45 6.54
CA HIS A 227 -20.67 11.65 7.39
C HIS A 227 -20.12 12.86 6.65
N ARG A 228 -19.30 12.70 5.60
CA ARG A 228 -18.86 13.86 4.82
C ARG A 228 -19.94 14.38 3.88
N LEU A 229 -20.62 13.47 3.18
CA LEU A 229 -21.65 13.82 2.19
C LEU A 229 -22.93 14.40 2.79
N HIS A 230 -23.25 14.09 4.06
CA HIS A 230 -24.50 14.49 4.73
C HIS A 230 -25.80 14.25 3.91
N PRO A 231 -25.96 13.11 3.21
CA PRO A 231 -27.13 12.89 2.37
C PRO A 231 -28.39 12.64 3.22
N PRO A 232 -29.60 12.82 2.65
CA PRO A 232 -30.83 12.37 3.29
C PRO A 232 -30.78 10.87 3.54
N GLY A 233 -31.28 10.41 4.70
CA GLY A 233 -31.15 8.99 5.11
C GLY A 233 -31.86 7.98 4.20
N ASP A 234 -32.76 8.42 3.32
CA ASP A 234 -33.45 7.63 2.30
C ASP A 234 -32.82 7.72 0.91
N LYS A 235 -31.71 8.47 0.76
CA LYS A 235 -31.07 8.88 -0.50
C LYS A 235 -29.53 8.94 -0.38
N PHE A 236 -28.91 7.90 0.19
CA PHE A 236 -27.46 7.75 0.08
C PHE A 236 -27.07 7.52 -1.39
N PRO A 237 -26.04 8.19 -1.92
CA PRO A 237 -25.50 7.87 -3.23
C PRO A 237 -24.79 6.51 -3.20
N ASP A 238 -24.53 5.97 -4.39
CA ASP A 238 -23.63 4.83 -4.57
C ASP A 238 -22.23 5.17 -4.04
N GLN A 239 -21.66 4.25 -3.25
CA GLN A 239 -20.35 4.39 -2.62
C GLN A 239 -19.44 3.21 -2.91
N GLU A 240 -18.16 3.51 -3.14
CA GLU A 240 -17.10 2.52 -3.07
C GLU A 240 -16.14 2.86 -1.94
N VAL A 241 -15.50 1.83 -1.40
CA VAL A 241 -14.52 1.97 -0.33
C VAL A 241 -13.34 1.08 -0.63
N TYR A 242 -12.14 1.62 -0.55
CA TYR A 242 -10.90 0.88 -0.74
C TYR A 242 -10.25 0.54 0.60
N LEU A 243 -9.43 -0.50 0.61
CA LEU A 243 -8.55 -0.84 1.73
C LEU A 243 -7.27 -1.47 1.17
N ILE A 244 -6.11 -1.00 1.62
CA ILE A 244 -4.82 -1.61 1.27
C ILE A 244 -4.39 -2.52 2.40
N GLY A 245 -4.07 -3.77 2.08
CA GLY A 245 -3.66 -4.80 3.03
C GLY A 245 -2.24 -5.28 2.78
N LEU A 246 -1.49 -5.55 3.85
CA LEU A 246 -0.20 -6.24 3.79
C LEU A 246 -0.19 -7.46 4.72
N HIS A 247 0.23 -8.61 4.20
CA HIS A 247 0.46 -9.85 4.94
C HIS A 247 1.92 -10.29 4.77
N GLY A 248 2.77 -9.88 5.72
CA GLY A 248 4.23 -10.05 5.62
C GLY A 248 4.78 -9.21 4.47
N SER A 249 5.14 -9.86 3.36
CA SER A 249 5.55 -9.19 2.11
C SER A 249 4.46 -9.13 1.03
N ARG A 250 3.32 -9.77 1.23
CA ARG A 250 2.26 -9.87 0.22
C ARG A 250 1.24 -8.73 0.35
N LEU A 251 1.22 -7.86 -0.65
CA LEU A 251 0.27 -6.75 -0.77
C LEU A 251 -1.02 -7.22 -1.45
N HIS A 252 -2.16 -6.72 -0.98
CA HIS A 252 -3.45 -6.91 -1.65
C HIS A 252 -4.34 -5.67 -1.46
N ILE A 253 -5.28 -5.43 -2.37
CA ILE A 253 -6.21 -4.30 -2.29
C ILE A 253 -7.65 -4.83 -2.35
N PHE A 254 -8.47 -4.33 -1.44
CA PHE A 254 -9.90 -4.61 -1.39
C PHE A 254 -10.71 -3.40 -1.88
N ARG A 255 -11.80 -3.68 -2.60
CA ARG A 255 -12.85 -2.73 -3.00
C ARG A 255 -14.20 -3.23 -2.48
N GLY A 256 -14.78 -2.51 -1.52
CA GLY A 256 -16.16 -2.68 -1.09
C GLY A 256 -17.11 -1.93 -2.01
N ILE A 257 -18.16 -2.60 -2.46
CA ILE A 257 -19.24 -2.04 -3.31
C ILE A 257 -20.47 -1.82 -2.43
N PHE A 258 -20.86 -0.57 -2.23
CA PHE A 258 -21.96 -0.17 -1.36
C PHE A 258 -23.02 0.64 -2.15
N PRO A 259 -23.98 -0.04 -2.79
CA PRO A 259 -25.03 0.63 -3.54
C PRO A 259 -25.93 1.48 -2.64
N GLY A 260 -26.20 2.71 -3.07
CA GLY A 260 -27.01 3.72 -2.37
C GLY A 260 -28.39 3.22 -1.98
N HIS A 261 -28.99 2.37 -2.83
CA HIS A 261 -30.29 1.76 -2.55
C HIS A 261 -30.25 0.70 -1.43
N LYS A 262 -29.10 0.04 -1.20
CA LYS A 262 -28.92 -0.89 -0.07
C LYS A 262 -28.61 -0.13 1.21
N THR A 263 -27.67 0.82 1.17
CA THR A 263 -27.31 1.65 2.33
C THR A 263 -28.49 2.49 2.83
N SER A 264 -29.30 3.08 1.95
CA SER A 264 -30.54 3.80 2.32
C SER A 264 -31.56 2.93 3.05
N ARG A 265 -31.82 1.72 2.53
CA ARG A 265 -32.73 0.78 3.21
C ARG A 265 -32.20 0.35 4.57
N LEU A 266 -30.89 0.19 4.69
CA LEU A 266 -30.25 -0.22 5.93
C LEU A 266 -30.24 0.89 7.00
N TRP A 267 -30.10 2.16 6.59
CA TRP A 267 -30.08 3.32 7.49
C TRP A 267 -31.45 3.95 7.78
N SER A 268 -32.46 3.80 6.92
CA SER A 268 -33.77 4.44 7.11
C SER A 268 -34.98 3.51 6.99
N GLY A 269 -34.77 2.23 6.66
CA GLY A 269 -35.84 1.30 6.29
C GLY A 269 -36.54 1.63 4.97
N ARG A 270 -36.10 2.68 4.24
CA ARG A 270 -36.69 3.17 3.00
C ARG A 270 -35.62 3.45 1.96
N HIS A 271 -36.04 3.56 0.71
CA HIS A 271 -35.22 4.11 -0.35
C HIS A 271 -36.15 4.87 -1.29
N ASN A 272 -36.01 6.19 -1.32
CA ASN A 272 -36.65 7.01 -2.33
C ASN A 272 -35.60 7.24 -3.42
N PRO A 273 -35.65 6.54 -4.57
CA PRO A 273 -34.76 6.88 -5.66
C PRO A 273 -34.93 8.37 -5.97
N SER A 274 -33.84 9.12 -5.93
CA SER A 274 -33.90 10.49 -6.38
C SER A 274 -34.20 10.48 -7.88
N SER A 275 -35.00 11.43 -8.37
CA SER A 275 -35.21 11.61 -9.82
C SER A 275 -33.91 11.95 -10.57
N SER A 276 -32.80 12.12 -9.83
CA SER A 276 -31.44 12.36 -10.33
C SER A 276 -30.53 11.11 -10.26
N ASP A 277 -31.04 9.94 -9.84
CA ASP A 277 -30.27 8.69 -9.68
C ASP A 277 -29.98 7.98 -11.00
N SER A 278 -30.53 8.46 -12.12
CA SER A 278 -29.90 8.20 -13.41
C SER A 278 -28.60 9.02 -13.48
N GLU A 279 -27.52 8.47 -12.89
CA GLU A 279 -26.16 8.97 -13.12
C GLU A 279 -25.87 9.02 -14.63
N LEU A 280 -26.45 8.10 -15.40
CA LEU A 280 -26.48 8.12 -16.86
C LEU A 280 -27.01 9.45 -17.43
N ASN A 281 -28.12 9.97 -16.90
CA ASN A 281 -28.67 11.28 -17.32
C ASN A 281 -27.76 12.43 -16.87
N LYS A 282 -27.11 12.37 -15.71
CA LYS A 282 -26.12 13.39 -15.27
C LYS A 282 -24.86 13.38 -16.14
N LEU A 283 -24.38 12.21 -16.54
CA LEU A 283 -23.24 12.04 -17.44
C LEU A 283 -23.54 12.54 -18.86
N ILE A 284 -24.77 12.33 -19.35
CA ILE A 284 -25.24 12.83 -20.65
C ILE A 284 -25.51 14.35 -20.62
N ALA A 285 -26.05 14.88 -19.52
CA ALA A 285 -26.51 16.27 -19.45
C ALA A 285 -25.44 17.31 -19.13
N LYS A 286 -24.22 16.92 -18.71
CA LYS A 286 -23.18 17.88 -18.31
C LYS A 286 -22.69 18.79 -19.45
N ASN A 287 -22.63 18.30 -20.69
CA ASN A 287 -22.22 19.09 -21.87
C ASN A 287 -23.19 18.89 -23.06
N PRO A 288 -24.25 19.71 -23.24
CA PRO A 288 -25.16 19.59 -24.38
C PRO A 288 -24.50 19.88 -25.75
N ASN A 289 -23.29 20.45 -25.75
CA ASN A 289 -22.51 20.76 -26.96
C ASN A 289 -21.52 19.66 -27.35
N GLU A 290 -21.31 18.63 -26.52
CA GLU A 290 -20.33 17.57 -26.78
C GLU A 290 -21.00 16.37 -27.47
N ARG A 291 -20.38 15.84 -28.54
CA ARG A 291 -20.94 14.67 -29.24
C ARG A 291 -20.85 13.45 -28.33
N PHE A 292 -21.96 12.75 -28.11
CA PHE A 292 -22.04 11.56 -27.24
C PHE A 292 -20.99 10.48 -27.56
N TYR A 293 -20.52 10.39 -28.80
CA TYR A 293 -19.53 9.41 -29.26
C TYR A 293 -18.05 9.84 -29.09
N THR A 294 -17.72 10.83 -28.24
CA THR A 294 -16.31 11.07 -27.87
C THR A 294 -15.73 9.87 -27.10
N LYS A 295 -14.45 9.56 -27.30
CA LYS A 295 -13.72 8.49 -26.57
C LYS A 295 -13.94 8.59 -25.05
N GLN A 296 -13.95 9.81 -24.52
CA GLN A 296 -14.16 10.11 -23.11
C GLN A 296 -15.58 9.77 -22.63
N ASN A 297 -16.62 10.08 -23.40
CA ASN A 297 -18.01 9.75 -23.06
C ASN A 297 -18.30 8.24 -23.18
N ILE A 298 -17.69 7.55 -24.14
CA ILE A 298 -17.72 6.08 -24.23
C ILE A 298 -17.02 5.44 -23.02
N GLU A 299 -15.90 5.99 -22.56
CA GLU A 299 -15.22 5.54 -21.34
C GLU A 299 -16.05 5.82 -20.07
N ARG A 300 -16.70 7.00 -19.96
CA ARG A 300 -17.65 7.31 -18.88
C ARG A 300 -18.83 6.31 -18.86
N PHE A 301 -19.42 6.01 -20.02
CA PHE A 301 -20.52 5.05 -20.15
C PHE A 301 -20.09 3.62 -19.78
N THR A 302 -18.90 3.18 -20.24
CA THR A 302 -18.34 1.86 -19.91
C THR A 302 -18.14 1.71 -18.39
N GLN A 303 -17.61 2.74 -17.72
CA GLN A 303 -17.46 2.76 -16.25
C GLN A 303 -18.80 2.63 -15.51
N GLN A 304 -19.88 3.25 -16.03
CA GLN A 304 -21.22 3.07 -15.47
C GLN A 304 -21.71 1.61 -15.64
N VAL A 305 -21.58 1.05 -16.84
CA VAL A 305 -21.99 -0.34 -17.12
C VAL A 305 -21.19 -1.36 -16.30
N GLU A 306 -19.90 -1.11 -16.05
CA GLU A 306 -19.07 -1.90 -15.13
C GLU A 306 -19.62 -1.83 -13.70
N TRP A 307 -19.97 -0.63 -13.21
CA TRP A 307 -20.58 -0.46 -11.90
C TRP A 307 -21.94 -1.14 -11.77
N ASP A 308 -22.82 -0.99 -12.76
CA ASP A 308 -24.16 -1.58 -12.75
C ASP A 308 -24.06 -3.12 -12.72
N LYS A 309 -23.09 -3.70 -13.43
CA LYS A 309 -22.73 -5.13 -13.28
C LYS A 309 -22.25 -5.44 -11.86
N LEU A 310 -21.27 -4.70 -11.33
CA LEU A 310 -20.70 -4.97 -10.01
C LEU A 310 -21.69 -4.77 -8.85
N SER A 311 -22.70 -3.92 -9.00
CA SER A 311 -23.75 -3.70 -8.00
C SER A 311 -24.92 -4.69 -8.11
N THR A 312 -25.14 -5.31 -9.28
CA THR A 312 -26.32 -6.19 -9.53
C THR A 312 -26.02 -7.66 -9.86
N ALA A 313 -24.77 -8.08 -10.15
CA ALA A 313 -24.51 -9.35 -10.86
C ALA A 313 -25.09 -10.66 -10.26
N ASP A 314 -25.39 -10.72 -8.97
CA ASP A 314 -25.97 -11.94 -8.35
C ASP A 314 -27.52 -11.91 -8.26
N GLY A 315 -28.17 -10.81 -8.69
CA GLY A 315 -29.59 -10.58 -8.42
C GLY A 315 -29.93 -10.46 -6.92
N GLU A 316 -28.93 -10.21 -6.07
CA GLU A 316 -29.00 -10.28 -4.61
C GLU A 316 -29.96 -9.22 -4.03
N ARG A 317 -31.16 -9.67 -3.67
CA ARG A 317 -32.26 -8.81 -3.18
C ARG A 317 -32.09 -8.42 -1.72
N ASP A 318 -31.27 -9.13 -0.94
CA ASP A 318 -31.02 -8.76 0.45
C ASP A 318 -30.19 -7.46 0.52
N PHE A 319 -30.71 -6.47 1.25
CA PHE A 319 -30.06 -5.18 1.46
C PHE A 319 -29.00 -5.22 2.57
N ARG A 320 -28.96 -6.30 3.38
CA ARG A 320 -27.91 -6.58 4.38
C ARG A 320 -26.71 -7.33 3.78
N VAL A 321 -26.74 -7.68 2.48
CA VAL A 321 -25.64 -8.35 1.77
C VAL A 321 -24.88 -7.36 0.88
N PHE A 322 -23.61 -7.14 1.22
CA PHE A 322 -22.65 -6.32 0.47
C PHE A 322 -21.61 -7.18 -0.25
N ARG A 323 -20.98 -6.61 -1.28
CA ARG A 323 -19.95 -7.27 -2.09
C ARG A 323 -18.59 -6.65 -1.84
N ILE A 324 -17.59 -7.49 -1.67
CA ILE A 324 -16.19 -7.09 -1.51
C ILE A 324 -15.36 -7.84 -2.56
N LEU A 325 -14.56 -7.10 -3.31
CA LEU A 325 -13.64 -7.62 -4.31
C LEU A 325 -12.22 -7.49 -3.75
N GLY A 326 -11.49 -8.59 -3.69
CA GLY A 326 -10.06 -8.61 -3.35
C GLY A 326 -9.22 -8.85 -4.59
N SER A 327 -8.18 -8.04 -4.79
CA SER A 327 -7.14 -8.33 -5.78
C SER A 327 -6.46 -9.66 -5.47
N GLN A 328 -5.65 -10.16 -6.40
CA GLN A 328 -4.61 -11.14 -6.08
C GLN A 328 -3.68 -10.60 -4.97
N GLU A 329 -2.99 -11.50 -4.29
CA GLU A 329 -1.84 -11.16 -3.46
C GLU A 329 -0.60 -11.00 -4.33
N TYR A 330 0.18 -9.95 -4.08
CA TYR A 330 1.42 -9.66 -4.79
C TYR A 330 2.58 -9.65 -3.79
N ASP A 331 3.50 -10.60 -3.88
CA ASP A 331 4.74 -10.59 -3.12
C ASP A 331 5.66 -9.47 -3.62
N LEU A 332 5.90 -8.47 -2.76
CA LEU A 332 6.75 -7.33 -3.08
C LEU A 332 8.22 -7.71 -3.33
N TRP A 333 8.64 -8.94 -3.00
CA TRP A 333 9.97 -9.45 -3.33
C TRP A 333 10.14 -9.96 -4.77
N ILE A 334 9.05 -10.20 -5.51
CA ILE A 334 9.09 -10.76 -6.87
C ILE A 334 8.85 -9.61 -7.86
N LYS A 335 9.73 -9.44 -8.85
CA LYS A 335 9.70 -8.29 -9.80
C LYS A 335 8.39 -8.18 -10.56
N SER A 336 7.90 -9.28 -11.15
CA SER A 336 6.63 -9.32 -11.88
C SER A 336 5.42 -8.98 -10.99
N GLU A 337 5.36 -9.52 -9.76
CA GLU A 337 4.29 -9.24 -8.80
C GLU A 337 4.37 -7.83 -8.23
N PHE A 338 5.57 -7.34 -7.90
CA PHE A 338 5.81 -5.94 -7.54
C PHE A 338 5.35 -4.98 -8.63
N ARG A 339 5.66 -5.26 -9.91
CA ARG A 339 5.19 -4.45 -11.05
C ARG A 339 3.65 -4.48 -11.16
N ALA A 340 3.02 -5.62 -10.91
CA ALA A 340 1.56 -5.74 -10.90
C ALA A 340 0.94 -4.96 -9.73
N ALA A 341 1.52 -5.03 -8.53
CA ALA A 341 1.11 -4.22 -7.38
C ALA A 341 1.24 -2.72 -7.67
N MET A 342 2.36 -2.30 -8.27
CA MET A 342 2.63 -0.92 -8.67
C MET A 342 1.62 -0.40 -9.70
N ARG A 343 1.31 -1.19 -10.74
CA ARG A 343 0.24 -0.89 -11.71
C ARG A 343 -1.10 -0.61 -11.01
N LEU A 344 -1.45 -1.45 -10.03
CA LEU A 344 -2.70 -1.34 -9.29
C LEU A 344 -2.73 -0.12 -8.35
N ILE A 345 -1.65 0.15 -7.60
CA ILE A 345 -1.54 1.32 -6.71
C ILE A 345 -1.56 2.63 -7.52
N VAL A 346 -0.74 2.72 -8.58
CA VAL A 346 -0.67 3.92 -9.44
C VAL A 346 -2.02 4.19 -10.10
N GLY A 347 -2.67 3.14 -10.63
CA GLY A 347 -4.01 3.25 -11.20
C GLY A 347 -5.06 3.68 -10.15
N LEU A 348 -4.97 3.18 -8.91
CA LEU A 348 -5.86 3.58 -7.83
C LEU A 348 -5.69 5.06 -7.44
N ILE A 349 -4.45 5.54 -7.34
CA ILE A 349 -4.15 6.95 -7.02
C ILE A 349 -4.64 7.87 -8.15
N MET A 350 -4.37 7.51 -9.41
CA MET A 350 -4.90 8.23 -10.58
C MET A 350 -6.43 8.24 -10.60
N TYR A 351 -7.09 7.13 -10.23
CA TYR A 351 -8.54 7.08 -10.13
C TYR A 351 -9.09 7.96 -9.01
N MET A 352 -8.48 7.95 -7.83
CA MET A 352 -8.88 8.81 -6.72
C MET A 352 -8.74 10.30 -7.05
N MET A 353 -7.66 10.69 -7.75
CA MET A 353 -7.42 12.08 -8.16
C MET A 353 -8.07 12.47 -9.51
N SER A 354 -9.05 11.68 -9.99
CA SER A 354 -9.78 11.93 -11.25
C SER A 354 -11.10 12.68 -11.09
N GLY A 355 -11.60 12.83 -9.86
CA GLY A 355 -12.99 13.29 -9.61
C GLY A 355 -14.09 12.26 -9.93
N ARG A 356 -13.75 11.04 -10.38
CA ARG A 356 -14.72 9.97 -10.72
C ARG A 356 -14.83 8.86 -9.68
N ALA A 357 -14.03 8.87 -8.63
CA ALA A 357 -14.12 7.88 -7.55
C ALA A 357 -15.40 8.10 -6.74
N ARG A 358 -16.19 7.04 -6.50
CA ARG A 358 -17.39 7.07 -5.64
C ARG A 358 -17.06 7.02 -4.15
N CYS A 359 -15.99 7.71 -3.74
CA CYS A 359 -15.59 7.85 -2.34
C CYS A 359 -16.12 9.19 -1.82
N GLY A 360 -17.04 9.20 -0.86
CA GLY A 360 -17.73 10.42 -0.41
C GLY A 360 -16.84 11.57 0.07
N VAL A 361 -15.63 11.27 0.58
CA VAL A 361 -14.63 12.29 0.93
C VAL A 361 -14.06 13.00 -0.30
N LEU A 362 -13.85 12.27 -1.40
CA LEU A 362 -13.35 12.80 -2.67
C LEU A 362 -14.48 13.46 -3.45
N GLN A 363 -15.66 12.82 -3.56
CA GLN A 363 -16.84 13.38 -4.22
C GLN A 363 -17.16 14.78 -3.67
N HIS A 364 -17.24 14.93 -2.34
CA HIS A 364 -17.49 16.22 -1.71
C HIS A 364 -16.44 17.30 -2.06
N ILE A 365 -15.19 16.93 -2.33
CA ILE A 365 -14.13 17.88 -2.68
C ILE A 365 -14.14 18.22 -4.17
N PHE A 366 -14.36 17.24 -5.04
CA PHE A 366 -14.51 17.47 -6.47
C PHE A 366 -15.88 18.09 -6.84
N GLU A 367 -16.85 18.11 -5.92
CA GLU A 367 -18.04 18.95 -5.98
C GLU A 367 -17.74 20.42 -5.66
N GLN A 368 -16.79 20.69 -4.76
CA GLN A 368 -16.32 22.04 -4.41
C GLN A 368 -15.34 22.60 -5.45
N TYR A 369 -14.44 21.75 -5.95
CA TYR A 369 -13.40 22.07 -6.92
C TYR A 369 -13.52 21.12 -8.13
N PRO A 370 -14.45 21.41 -9.07
CA PRO A 370 -14.67 20.56 -10.23
C PRO A 370 -13.42 20.48 -11.12
N TYR A 371 -13.08 19.26 -11.49
CA TYR A 371 -11.95 18.96 -12.36
C TYR A 371 -12.44 18.08 -13.52
N ASP A 372 -12.18 18.46 -14.77
CA ASP A 372 -12.39 17.59 -15.92
C ASP A 372 -11.04 17.11 -16.47
N GLU A 373 -10.89 15.78 -16.56
CA GLU A 373 -9.76 15.15 -17.22
C GLU A 373 -9.77 15.35 -18.74
N GLY A 374 -10.85 15.93 -19.29
CA GLY A 374 -11.00 16.17 -20.72
C GLY A 374 -9.90 17.03 -21.34
N ASP A 375 -9.30 17.90 -20.51
CA ASP A 375 -8.24 18.85 -20.90
C ASP A 375 -6.81 18.27 -20.76
N GLU A 376 -6.63 17.07 -20.17
CA GLU A 376 -5.32 16.39 -20.18
C GLU A 376 -5.03 15.86 -21.60
N PRO A 377 -4.03 16.40 -22.34
CA PRO A 377 -3.80 16.03 -23.73
C PRO A 377 -3.34 14.57 -23.79
N SER A 378 -4.04 13.74 -24.57
CA SER A 378 -3.78 12.30 -24.74
C SER A 378 -2.50 11.97 -25.53
N SER A 379 -1.46 12.77 -25.37
CA SER A 379 -0.17 12.68 -26.08
C SER A 379 0.86 11.80 -25.36
N GLU A 380 0.43 11.04 -24.35
CA GLU A 380 1.31 10.21 -23.51
C GLU A 380 1.49 8.77 -24.02
N ASP A 381 0.69 8.34 -25.02
CA ASP A 381 0.58 6.95 -25.46
C ASP A 381 1.92 6.31 -25.89
N GLU A 382 2.89 7.09 -26.37
CA GLU A 382 4.26 6.63 -26.71
C GLU A 382 5.37 7.17 -25.77
N LYS A 383 5.12 8.28 -25.08
CA LYS A 383 6.17 9.02 -24.32
C LYS A 383 6.62 8.31 -23.05
N GLY A 384 5.76 7.50 -22.43
CA GLY A 384 6.05 6.81 -21.18
C GLY A 384 7.31 5.95 -21.26
N GLN A 385 7.37 5.06 -22.26
CA GLN A 385 8.46 4.10 -22.42
C GLN A 385 9.76 4.78 -22.82
N GLU A 386 9.69 5.77 -23.70
CA GLU A 386 10.86 6.57 -24.09
C GLU A 386 11.41 7.36 -22.89
N LYS A 387 10.54 7.98 -22.07
CA LYS A 387 10.93 8.69 -20.86
C LYS A 387 11.55 7.75 -19.83
N ALA A 388 10.94 6.59 -19.56
CA ALA A 388 11.46 5.59 -18.64
C ALA A 388 12.84 5.06 -19.09
N ALA A 389 13.00 4.75 -20.38
CA ALA A 389 14.26 4.30 -20.96
C ALA A 389 15.33 5.40 -20.98
N LYS A 390 14.94 6.67 -21.12
CA LYS A 390 15.85 7.82 -20.99
C LYS A 390 16.32 7.98 -19.54
N GLU A 391 15.40 8.03 -18.57
CA GLU A 391 15.75 8.08 -17.15
C GLU A 391 16.66 6.93 -16.71
N GLU A 392 16.44 5.70 -17.24
CA GLU A 392 17.30 4.55 -16.96
C GLU A 392 18.71 4.70 -17.55
N LYS A 393 18.84 5.29 -18.75
CA LYS A 393 20.15 5.62 -19.35
C LYS A 393 20.86 6.74 -18.58
N ASP A 394 20.15 7.81 -18.25
CA ASP A 394 20.69 8.97 -17.53
C ASP A 394 21.24 8.52 -16.15
N VAL A 395 20.51 7.66 -15.43
CA VAL A 395 20.95 7.07 -14.16
C VAL A 395 22.13 6.11 -14.35
N ALA A 396 22.12 5.27 -15.39
CA ALA A 396 23.24 4.38 -15.69
C ALA A 396 24.53 5.14 -16.10
N GLU A 397 24.40 6.33 -16.70
CA GLU A 397 25.53 7.21 -16.98
C GLU A 397 26.06 7.87 -15.69
N GLN A 398 25.17 8.41 -14.85
CA GLN A 398 25.54 8.96 -13.54
C GLN A 398 26.23 7.90 -12.65
N GLU A 399 25.77 6.64 -12.68
CA GLU A 399 26.41 5.54 -11.93
C GLU A 399 27.85 5.30 -12.41
N ARG A 400 28.11 5.33 -13.72
CA ARG A 400 29.49 5.24 -14.26
C ARG A 400 30.34 6.45 -13.88
N GLN A 401 29.79 7.67 -13.92
CA GLN A 401 30.50 8.88 -13.52
C GLN A 401 30.89 8.81 -12.04
N LEU A 402 29.98 8.39 -11.16
CA LEU A 402 30.28 8.20 -9.74
C LEU A 402 31.29 7.07 -9.48
N GLU A 403 31.23 5.96 -10.23
CA GLU A 403 32.26 4.92 -10.15
C GLU A 403 33.65 5.43 -10.56
N GLN A 404 33.75 6.29 -11.59
CA GLN A 404 35.02 6.89 -12.01
C GLN A 404 35.58 7.81 -10.93
N VAL A 405 34.74 8.68 -10.37
CA VAL A 405 35.12 9.59 -9.26
C VAL A 405 35.50 8.80 -8.01
N GLU A 406 34.81 7.72 -7.67
CA GLU A 406 35.18 6.86 -6.53
C GLU A 406 36.49 6.11 -6.76
N LYS A 407 36.76 5.62 -7.98
CA LYS A 407 38.06 5.01 -8.32
C LYS A 407 39.21 6.02 -8.23
N GLN A 408 39.05 7.21 -8.80
CA GLN A 408 40.02 8.31 -8.67
C GLN A 408 40.27 8.69 -7.21
N LYS A 409 39.20 8.82 -6.41
CA LYS A 409 39.32 9.13 -4.98
C LYS A 409 40.00 8.02 -4.17
N ILE A 410 39.80 6.75 -4.51
CA ILE A 410 40.50 5.63 -3.87
C ILE A 410 41.98 5.64 -4.25
N GLU A 411 42.31 5.97 -5.51
CA GLU A 411 43.69 6.11 -5.98
C GLU A 411 44.39 7.29 -5.29
N GLU A 412 43.76 8.47 -5.23
CA GLU A 412 44.24 9.62 -4.45
C GLU A 412 44.37 9.32 -2.95
N ASP A 413 43.38 8.67 -2.32
CA ASP A 413 43.44 8.30 -0.90
C ASP A 413 44.59 7.29 -0.66
N ARG A 414 44.88 6.40 -1.63
CA ARG A 414 45.99 5.43 -1.59
C ARG A 414 47.34 6.10 -1.80
N GLU A 415 47.46 7.05 -2.74
CA GLU A 415 48.66 7.86 -2.93
C GLU A 415 48.93 8.74 -1.69
N ARG A 416 47.89 9.35 -1.11
CA ARG A 416 47.99 10.09 0.16
C ARG A 416 48.36 9.19 1.33
N PHE A 417 47.89 7.93 1.35
CA PHE A 417 48.32 6.94 2.35
C PHE A 417 49.80 6.61 2.17
N TRP A 418 50.27 6.28 0.97
CA TRP A 418 51.68 6.00 0.70
C TRP A 418 52.59 7.21 0.94
N ALA A 419 52.14 8.43 0.61
CA ALA A 419 52.87 9.66 0.93
C ALA A 419 52.98 9.87 2.45
N ARG A 420 51.92 9.57 3.21
CA ARG A 420 51.94 9.60 4.68
C ARG A 420 52.79 8.49 5.30
N GLU A 421 52.82 7.29 4.73
CA GLU A 421 53.73 6.22 5.17
C GLU A 421 55.19 6.55 4.85
N ALA A 422 55.48 7.08 3.66
CA ALA A 422 56.80 7.56 3.28
C ALA A 422 57.29 8.65 4.26
N MET A 423 56.41 9.60 4.65
CA MET A 423 56.72 10.58 5.70
C MET A 423 56.84 9.95 7.11
N ARG A 424 56.05 8.94 7.46
CA ARG A 424 56.21 8.19 8.73
C ARG A 424 57.48 7.35 8.79
N SER A 425 58.05 6.98 7.64
CA SER A 425 59.31 6.24 7.58
C SER A 425 60.54 7.11 7.87
N SER A 426 60.40 8.44 7.94
CA SER A 426 61.54 9.36 8.14
C SER A 426 61.62 10.01 9.53
N VAL A 427 60.52 10.12 10.29
CA VAL A 427 60.55 10.62 11.68
C VAL A 427 59.61 9.84 12.59
N ASN A 428 60.14 9.52 13.77
CA ASN A 428 59.49 8.77 14.83
C ASN A 428 58.38 9.59 15.51
N ASP A 429 57.10 9.38 15.15
CA ASP A 429 55.99 9.75 16.03
C ASP A 429 54.73 8.89 15.84
N ARG A 430 54.29 8.23 16.91
CA ARG A 430 53.10 7.35 16.96
C ARG A 430 51.95 8.07 17.65
N ILE A 431 51.12 8.76 16.87
CA ILE A 431 49.80 9.23 17.32
C ILE A 431 48.71 8.33 16.71
N GLY A 432 47.78 7.92 17.57
CA GLY A 432 46.71 6.97 17.26
C GLY A 432 45.75 7.49 16.18
N GLY A 433 45.26 6.57 15.34
CA GLY A 433 44.34 6.91 14.27
C GLY A 433 42.93 7.16 14.80
N PHE A 434 42.38 8.34 14.50
CA PHE A 434 40.94 8.53 14.51
C PHE A 434 40.31 7.64 13.43
N LYS A 435 39.50 6.67 13.85
CA LYS A 435 38.46 6.09 13.01
C LYS A 435 37.24 7.03 12.96
N ASP A 436 36.37 6.76 12.00
CA ASP A 436 34.98 7.22 11.91
C ASP A 436 34.75 8.71 11.60
N PHE A 437 34.96 9.07 10.32
CA PHE A 437 34.32 10.22 9.67
C PHE A 437 34.03 9.96 8.17
N ARG A 438 33.20 8.94 7.88
CA ARG A 438 32.56 8.75 6.54
C ARG A 438 31.13 8.16 6.64
N GLN A 439 30.28 8.75 7.48
CA GLN A 439 28.83 8.57 7.34
C GLN A 439 28.25 9.67 6.44
N PRO A 440 27.47 9.34 5.39
CA PRO A 440 26.69 10.33 4.66
C PRO A 440 25.63 10.95 5.59
N TRP A 441 25.43 12.26 5.47
CA TRP A 441 24.56 13.09 6.31
C TRP A 441 23.06 12.72 6.35
N TRP A 442 22.67 11.66 5.65
CA TRP A 442 21.30 11.12 5.60
C TRP A 442 21.11 9.82 6.40
N GLU A 443 22.16 9.24 6.98
CA GLU A 443 22.06 7.95 7.68
C GLU A 443 21.26 8.05 8.99
N TRP A 444 21.32 9.19 9.67
CA TRP A 444 20.68 9.47 10.97
C TRP A 444 19.15 9.28 11.01
N VAL A 445 18.46 9.29 9.87
CA VAL A 445 16.99 9.09 9.81
C VAL A 445 16.60 7.60 9.95
N TRP A 446 17.55 6.67 9.76
CA TRP A 446 17.28 5.22 9.75
C TRP A 446 18.29 4.39 10.54
N GLU A 447 19.10 5.03 11.38
CA GLU A 447 19.90 4.36 12.40
C GLU A 447 19.05 4.11 13.65
N ASP A 448 18.59 2.87 13.81
CA ASP A 448 18.26 2.37 15.15
C ASP A 448 19.59 2.31 15.93
N LYS A 449 19.69 3.05 17.04
CA LYS A 449 20.73 2.78 18.03
C LYS A 449 20.56 1.35 18.54
N ASN A 450 21.67 0.66 18.76
CA ASN A 450 21.79 -0.74 19.18
C ASN A 450 21.77 -1.75 18.00
N ASP A 451 22.86 -1.76 17.23
CA ASP A 451 23.33 -2.97 16.54
C ASP A 451 24.51 -3.57 17.33
N ASP A 452 24.29 -3.79 18.64
CA ASP A 452 25.23 -4.51 19.50
C ASP A 452 24.97 -6.01 19.37
N GLY A 453 25.23 -6.52 18.17
CA GLY A 453 25.40 -7.95 17.91
C GLY A 453 26.73 -8.42 18.49
N GLN A 454 26.78 -8.63 19.79
CA GLN A 454 27.87 -9.37 20.43
C GLN A 454 27.38 -10.79 20.70
N ASP A 455 27.83 -11.72 19.86
CA ASP A 455 27.73 -13.16 20.14
C ASP A 455 28.49 -13.44 21.45
N VAL A 456 27.79 -14.03 22.42
CA VAL A 456 28.39 -14.59 23.64
C VAL A 456 28.01 -16.07 23.68
N ASP A 457 28.57 -16.81 22.73
CA ASP A 457 28.86 -18.22 22.94
C ASP A 457 30.26 -18.27 23.60
N ASP A 458 30.29 -18.39 24.92
CA ASP A 458 31.38 -19.08 25.61
C ASP A 458 30.75 -19.88 26.75
N VAL A 459 31.07 -21.17 26.76
CA VAL A 459 30.68 -22.16 27.75
C VAL A 459 31.78 -22.16 28.82
N ASP A 460 31.40 -22.07 30.09
CA ASP A 460 32.16 -22.69 31.16
C ASP A 460 31.17 -23.44 32.06
N ASP A 461 31.27 -24.78 32.03
CA ASP A 461 30.83 -25.63 33.11
C ASP A 461 31.80 -25.41 34.27
N ASP A 462 31.30 -25.08 35.46
CA ASP A 462 31.97 -25.47 36.71
C ASP A 462 30.90 -25.86 37.72
N VAL A 463 30.83 -27.17 37.97
CA VAL A 463 30.18 -27.77 39.13
C VAL A 463 31.26 -27.89 40.19
N ASP A 464 31.05 -27.30 41.35
CA ASP A 464 31.61 -27.81 42.60
C ASP A 464 30.52 -27.71 43.68
N ASP A 465 30.35 -28.83 44.39
CA ASP A 465 29.40 -29.05 45.48
C ASP A 465 29.94 -28.53 46.83
N ASP A 466 29.27 -28.90 47.92
CA ASP A 466 29.61 -28.77 49.35
C ASP A 466 29.37 -27.38 50.02
N ASP A 467 28.86 -27.29 51.25
CA ASP A 467 27.80 -28.03 51.98
C ASP A 467 27.51 -27.24 53.30
N ASP A 468 26.48 -27.63 54.08
CA ASP A 468 26.24 -27.24 55.51
C ASP A 468 25.92 -25.73 55.81
N ASP A 469 25.22 -25.26 56.87
CA ASP A 469 24.44 -25.74 58.05
C ASP A 469 23.55 -24.53 58.48
N ASP A 470 22.35 -24.57 59.09
CA ASP A 470 21.14 -25.43 59.09
C ASP A 470 20.00 -24.52 59.68
N VAL A 471 18.87 -25.10 60.10
CA VAL A 471 17.96 -24.64 61.16
C VAL A 471 16.73 -23.81 60.75
N VAL A 472 15.66 -24.56 60.42
CA VAL A 472 14.29 -24.54 61.01
C VAL A 472 13.69 -23.18 61.48
N LEU A 473 12.49 -22.82 60.99
CA LEU A 473 11.22 -22.74 61.78
C LEU A 473 10.02 -22.10 61.03
N ASN A 474 8.96 -22.92 60.87
CA ASN A 474 7.51 -22.66 60.95
C ASN A 474 6.83 -21.46 60.22
N GLY A 475 5.67 -21.75 59.60
CA GLY A 475 4.72 -20.78 59.01
C GLY A 475 3.88 -19.99 60.04
N PRO A 476 2.70 -19.47 59.69
CA PRO A 476 1.74 -20.03 58.71
C PRO A 476 1.74 -19.40 57.32
#